data_AF-A0A258NJ35-F1
#
_entry.id   AF-A0A258NJ35-F1
#
_cell.length_a   1.000
_cell.length_b   1.000
_cell.length_c   1.000
_cell.angle_alpha   90.00
_cell.angle_beta   90.00
_cell.angle_gamma   90.00
#
_symmetry.space_group_name_H-M   'P 1'
#
loop_
_entity.id
_entity.type
_entity.pdbx_description
1 polymer ?
#
loop_
_entity_poly.entity_id
_entity_poly.type
_entity_poly.pdbx_seq_one_letter_code
_entity_poly.pdbx_strand_id
1 'polypeptide(L)'
;MKIIGKIYSIVGVLGCATALVCGVSLWGLSREEDIAANIAQASRRAFLTEQLNGDVTAVVMESRGLYMATDQNGIKQFAAGLTKALDRIDAKVAELRTSTPPADAAAFARTVADLAKFREFRSETVRLALTEGPQAASLQGNNEANRNNRKALQESLRTFTAKIQDTLAPMRAEQEAVHDRVQTMVITIFLVGLAVGIAIALFIGNRMLSGPIVRVSRTLHELASGNLDVTLEQPRAKDEIADLWNSTKQLVAKLRAADDLRAQQEATAVRVETDKRAAMERLADQFDAEVSGVVRTVADAVTLLERNASSMSNSAAETSRQSTIVAAAAEEATGNVQTAASAAEELAASVREIGAQVSSAAKIAGEATDQASETAEVVRGLAASAAR
;
A
#
# COMPACT_ATOMS: atom_id res chain seq x y z
N MET A 1 -10.61 13.83 2.17
CA MET A 1 -9.52 14.45 2.94
C MET A 1 -8.55 13.35 3.31
N LYS A 2 -7.25 13.55 3.06
CA LYS A 2 -6.20 12.56 3.37
C LYS A 2 -6.13 12.25 4.86
N ILE A 3 -5.58 11.09 5.25
CA ILE A 3 -5.44 10.69 6.66
C ILE A 3 -4.73 11.79 7.47
N ILE A 4 -3.64 12.34 6.92
CA ILE A 4 -2.88 13.41 7.59
C ILE A 4 -3.71 14.68 7.81
N GLY A 5 -4.59 15.03 6.85
CA GLY A 5 -5.49 16.18 6.98
C GLY A 5 -6.56 15.94 8.06
N LYS A 6 -7.03 14.70 8.22
CA LYS A 6 -7.95 14.32 9.31
C LYS A 6 -7.26 14.51 10.67
N ILE A 7 -6.02 14.07 10.82
CA ILE A 7 -5.25 14.24 12.06
C ILE A 7 -5.01 15.73 12.36
N TYR A 8 -4.54 16.51 11.37
CA TYR A 8 -4.30 17.94 11.56
C TYR A 8 -5.57 18.73 11.86
N SER A 9 -6.75 18.29 11.38
CA SER A 9 -8.00 18.96 11.73
C SER A 9 -8.33 18.87 13.23
N ILE A 10 -8.01 17.75 13.88
CA ILE A 10 -8.19 17.57 15.33
C ILE A 10 -7.25 18.52 16.09
N VAL A 11 -5.97 18.52 15.70
CA VAL A 11 -4.95 19.40 16.29
C VAL A 11 -5.30 20.87 16.08
N GLY A 12 -5.81 21.22 14.89
CA GLY A 12 -6.22 22.58 14.55
C GLY A 12 -7.34 23.10 15.45
N VAL A 13 -8.35 22.28 15.74
CA VAL A 13 -9.46 22.66 16.64
C VAL A 13 -8.96 22.89 18.06
N LEU A 14 -8.11 21.99 18.58
CA LEU A 14 -7.51 22.16 19.91
C LEU A 14 -6.58 23.38 19.97
N GLY A 15 -5.84 23.65 18.89
CA GLY A 15 -5.01 24.84 18.75
C GLY A 15 -5.84 26.13 18.76
N CYS A 16 -6.96 26.17 18.04
CA CYS A 16 -7.89 27.30 18.07
C CYS A 16 -8.47 27.54 19.48
N ALA A 17 -8.90 26.48 20.18
CA ALA A 17 -9.39 26.60 21.55
C ALA A 17 -8.30 27.14 22.50
N THR A 18 -7.06 26.67 22.34
CA THR A 18 -5.92 27.14 23.13
C THR A 18 -5.60 28.61 22.86
N ALA A 19 -5.63 29.04 21.60
CA ALA A 19 -5.41 30.44 21.23
C ALA A 19 -6.51 31.36 21.79
N LEU A 20 -7.77 30.91 21.79
CA LEU A 20 -8.88 31.64 22.38
C LEU A 20 -8.73 31.77 23.90
N VAL A 21 -8.38 30.69 24.60
CA VAL A 21 -8.09 30.74 26.05
C VAL A 21 -6.97 31.72 26.34
N CYS A 22 -5.86 31.64 25.60
CA CYS A 22 -4.74 32.56 25.75
C CYS A 22 -5.15 34.02 25.54
N GLY A 23 -5.93 34.31 24.49
CA GLY A 23 -6.45 35.64 24.22
C GLY A 23 -7.33 36.20 25.34
N VAL A 24 -8.27 35.39 25.86
CA VAL A 24 -9.13 35.78 26.98
C VAL A 24 -8.33 36.00 28.26
N SER A 25 -7.35 35.13 28.55
CA SER A 25 -6.49 35.28 29.73
C SER A 25 -5.62 36.53 29.66
N LEU A 26 -5.01 36.84 28.51
CA LEU A 26 -4.23 38.07 28.32
C LEU A 26 -5.10 39.32 28.45
N TRP A 27 -6.29 39.31 27.85
CA TRP A 27 -7.25 40.40 27.99
C TRP A 27 -7.67 40.57 29.45
N GLY A 28 -8.00 39.48 30.15
CA GLY A 28 -8.36 39.49 31.56
C GLY A 28 -7.26 40.06 32.46
N LEU A 29 -6.01 39.63 32.25
CA LEU A 29 -4.85 40.11 33.00
C LEU A 29 -4.63 41.62 32.78
N SER A 30 -4.72 42.09 31.53
CA SER A 30 -4.59 43.52 31.23
C SER A 30 -5.70 44.35 31.91
N ARG A 31 -6.93 43.81 31.94
CA ARG A 31 -8.07 44.48 32.57
C ARG A 31 -7.94 44.51 34.10
N GLU A 32 -7.47 43.42 34.71
CA GLU A 32 -7.18 43.38 36.15
C GLU A 32 -6.08 44.36 36.53
N GLU A 33 -5.03 44.48 35.72
CA GLU A 33 -3.92 45.41 35.96
C GLU A 33 -4.40 46.88 35.95
N ASP A 34 -5.23 47.26 34.97
CA ASP A 34 -5.85 48.59 34.91
C ASP A 34 -6.69 48.91 36.15
N ILE A 35 -7.54 47.96 36.58
CA ILE A 35 -8.40 48.14 37.76
C ILE A 35 -7.55 48.20 39.03
N ALA A 36 -6.55 47.34 39.16
CA ALA A 36 -5.64 47.32 40.30
C ALA A 36 -4.85 48.64 40.40
N ALA A 37 -4.36 49.18 39.28
CA ALA A 37 -3.69 50.47 39.24
C ALA A 37 -4.62 51.61 39.70
N ASN A 38 -5.88 51.59 39.26
CA ASN A 38 -6.88 52.57 39.67
C ASN A 38 -7.22 52.48 41.17
N ILE A 39 -7.38 51.27 41.71
CA ILE A 39 -7.58 51.01 43.14
C ILE A 39 -6.38 51.49 43.96
N ALA A 40 -5.16 51.24 43.49
CA ALA A 40 -3.93 51.67 44.16
C ALA A 40 -3.85 53.20 44.22
N GLN A 41 -4.16 53.90 43.11
CA GLN A 41 -4.20 55.36 43.09
C GLN A 41 -5.28 55.93 44.01
N ALA A 42 -6.50 55.38 43.97
CA ALA A 42 -7.59 55.80 44.86
C ALA A 42 -7.26 55.56 46.34
N SER A 43 -6.65 54.41 46.66
CA SER A 43 -6.19 54.09 48.02
C SER A 43 -5.09 55.04 48.48
N ARG A 44 -4.15 55.41 47.59
CA ARG A 44 -3.12 56.42 47.88
C ARG A 44 -3.74 57.78 48.17
N ARG A 45 -4.74 58.22 47.40
CA ARG A 45 -5.45 59.48 47.65
C ARG A 45 -6.19 59.48 48.99
N ALA A 46 -6.89 58.39 49.31
CA ALA A 46 -7.57 58.25 50.61
C ALA A 46 -6.56 58.32 51.77
N PHE A 47 -5.44 57.61 51.65
CA PHE A 47 -4.36 57.64 52.64
C PHE A 47 -3.76 59.04 52.82
N LEU A 48 -3.48 59.76 51.73
CA LEU A 48 -2.97 61.13 51.79
C LEU A 48 -3.96 62.08 52.46
N THR A 49 -5.26 61.94 52.20
CA THR A 49 -6.31 62.77 52.80
C THR A 49 -6.46 62.51 54.30
N GLU A 50 -6.33 61.26 54.75
CA GLU A 50 -6.26 60.93 56.18
C GLU A 50 -5.00 61.48 56.85
N GLN A 51 -3.84 61.39 56.18
CA GLN A 51 -2.61 62.01 56.69
C GLN A 51 -2.72 63.53 56.77
N LEU A 52 -3.42 64.19 55.83
CA LEU A 52 -3.70 65.63 55.91
C LEU A 52 -4.49 65.97 57.18
N ASN A 53 -5.51 65.19 57.52
CA ASN A 53 -6.26 65.38 58.77
C ASN A 53 -5.37 65.18 60.02
N GLY A 54 -4.45 64.22 59.97
CA GLY A 54 -3.41 64.03 60.99
C GLY A 54 -2.46 65.23 61.11
N ASP A 55 -1.97 65.77 60.01
CA ASP A 55 -1.09 66.93 60.01
C ASP A 55 -1.80 68.22 60.46
N VAL A 56 -3.09 68.40 60.11
CA VAL A 56 -3.92 69.48 60.66
C VAL A 56 -3.99 69.38 62.18
N THR A 57 -4.13 68.17 62.71
CA THR A 57 -4.11 67.93 64.16
C THR A 57 -2.74 68.22 64.76
N ALA A 58 -1.66 67.83 64.09
CA ALA A 58 -0.29 68.16 64.52
C ALA A 58 -0.05 69.67 64.58
N VAL A 59 -0.44 70.43 63.55
CA VAL A 59 -0.37 71.90 63.53
C VAL A 59 -1.10 72.51 64.72
N VAL A 60 -2.25 71.95 65.10
CA VAL A 60 -3.03 72.41 66.25
C VAL A 60 -2.32 72.13 67.57
N MET A 61 -1.67 70.96 67.71
CA MET A 61 -0.89 70.64 68.90
C MET A 61 0.35 71.53 69.03
N GLU A 62 1.09 71.75 67.94
CA GLU A 62 2.22 72.68 67.91
C GLU A 62 1.79 74.11 68.23
N SER A 63 0.62 74.54 67.72
CA SER A 63 0.05 75.85 68.05
C SER A 63 -0.27 75.99 69.54
N ARG A 64 -0.74 74.91 70.20
CA ARG A 64 -0.95 74.92 71.66
C ARG A 64 0.38 75.03 72.41
N GLY A 65 1.42 74.34 71.94
CA GLY A 65 2.77 74.49 72.45
C GLY A 65 3.25 75.94 72.37
N LEU A 66 3.02 76.63 71.24
CA LEU A 66 3.32 78.06 71.09
C LEU A 66 2.58 78.94 72.10
N TYR A 67 1.31 78.66 72.39
CA TYR A 67 0.54 79.44 73.37
C TYR A 67 1.05 79.28 74.81
N MET A 68 1.67 78.14 75.10
CA MET A 68 2.12 77.74 76.44
C MET A 68 3.62 77.91 76.67
N ALA A 69 4.38 78.28 75.63
CA ALA A 69 5.83 78.44 75.72
C ALA A 69 6.20 79.54 76.71
N THR A 70 7.17 79.25 77.60
CA THR A 70 7.61 80.17 78.65
C THR A 70 8.90 80.90 78.29
N ASP A 71 9.63 80.43 77.29
CA ASP A 71 10.91 81.00 76.84
C ASP A 71 11.03 81.03 75.32
N GLN A 72 12.05 81.76 74.83
CA GLN A 72 12.32 81.94 73.40
C GLN A 72 12.73 80.65 72.68
N ASN A 73 13.30 79.67 73.39
CA ASN A 73 13.72 78.41 72.78
C ASN A 73 12.49 77.53 72.50
N GLY A 74 11.56 77.44 73.45
CA GLY A 74 10.28 76.76 73.29
C GLY A 74 9.46 77.36 72.16
N ILE A 75 9.39 78.70 72.07
CA ILE A 75 8.70 79.38 70.95
C ILE A 75 9.31 78.96 69.61
N LYS A 76 10.64 79.02 69.46
CA LYS A 76 11.33 78.61 68.22
C LYS A 76 11.10 77.14 67.87
N GLN A 77 11.12 76.26 68.87
CA GLN A 77 10.91 74.82 68.68
C GLN A 77 9.51 74.52 68.16
N PHE A 78 8.47 75.03 68.83
CA PHE A 78 7.08 74.80 68.41
C PHE A 78 6.75 75.54 67.09
N ALA A 79 7.35 76.72 66.85
CA ALA A 79 7.22 77.43 65.57
C ALA A 79 7.79 76.61 64.40
N ALA A 80 8.97 75.99 64.59
CA ALA A 80 9.59 75.12 63.60
C ALA A 80 8.78 73.84 63.37
N GLY A 81 8.27 73.21 64.45
CA GLY A 81 7.40 72.04 64.38
C GLY A 81 6.10 72.33 63.60
N LEU A 82 5.45 73.45 63.92
CA LEU A 82 4.25 73.94 63.24
C LEU A 82 4.51 74.18 61.75
N THR A 83 5.57 74.92 61.42
CA THR A 83 5.93 75.23 60.03
C THR A 83 6.21 73.95 59.23
N LYS A 84 6.96 73.00 59.82
CA LYS A 84 7.24 71.71 59.20
C LYS A 84 5.96 70.90 58.94
N ALA A 85 4.97 70.98 59.83
CA ALA A 85 3.68 70.33 59.64
C ALA A 85 2.85 70.99 58.52
N LEU A 86 2.89 72.32 58.40
CA LEU A 86 2.29 73.03 57.26
C LEU A 86 2.95 72.65 55.94
N ASP A 87 4.28 72.52 55.89
CA ASP A 87 4.97 72.10 54.66
C ASP A 87 4.64 70.67 54.25
N ARG A 88 4.42 69.77 55.22
CA ARG A 88 3.91 68.42 54.94
C ARG A 88 2.49 68.43 54.39
N ILE A 89 1.65 69.40 54.77
CA ILE A 89 0.32 69.59 54.20
C ILE A 89 0.44 70.01 52.73
N ASP A 90 1.26 71.01 52.44
CA ASP A 90 1.45 71.53 51.08
C ASP A 90 1.97 70.46 50.11
N ALA A 91 2.95 69.66 50.56
CA ALA A 91 3.50 68.56 49.77
C ALA A 91 2.43 67.53 49.39
N LYS A 92 1.55 67.16 50.34
CA LYS A 92 0.45 66.23 50.08
C LYS A 92 -0.64 66.83 49.21
N VAL A 93 -0.94 68.12 49.38
CA VAL A 93 -1.88 68.83 48.50
C VAL A 93 -1.34 68.86 47.07
N ALA A 94 -0.04 69.06 46.87
CA ALA A 94 0.58 69.00 45.54
C ALA A 94 0.46 67.59 44.91
N GLU A 95 0.73 66.52 45.67
CA GLU A 95 0.55 65.13 45.21
C GLU A 95 -0.92 64.80 44.90
N LEU A 96 -1.86 65.30 45.72
CA LEU A 96 -3.29 65.14 45.47
C LEU A 96 -3.76 65.92 44.23
N ARG A 97 -3.21 67.12 43.96
CA ARG A 97 -3.55 67.89 42.75
C ARG A 97 -3.24 67.14 41.47
N THR A 98 -2.13 66.40 41.41
CA THR A 98 -1.74 65.65 40.21
C THR A 98 -2.48 64.32 40.06
N SER A 99 -2.97 63.75 41.17
CA SER A 99 -3.62 62.43 41.18
C SER A 99 -5.14 62.47 41.27
N THR A 100 -5.76 63.62 41.53
CA THR A 100 -7.22 63.77 41.66
C THR A 100 -7.91 63.71 40.28
N PRO A 101 -8.87 62.80 40.06
CA PRO A 101 -9.63 62.73 38.82
C PRO A 101 -10.44 64.00 38.53
N PRO A 102 -10.70 64.34 37.26
CA PRO A 102 -11.52 65.51 36.90
C PRO A 102 -12.90 65.53 37.55
N ALA A 103 -13.52 64.36 37.75
CA ALA A 103 -14.82 64.22 38.41
C ALA A 103 -14.81 64.67 39.89
N ASP A 104 -13.64 64.69 40.52
CA ASP A 104 -13.45 65.05 41.92
C ASP A 104 -12.81 66.43 42.09
N ALA A 105 -12.38 67.06 41.00
CA ALA A 105 -11.64 68.33 41.02
C ALA A 105 -12.38 69.45 41.77
N ALA A 106 -13.70 69.56 41.61
CA ALA A 106 -14.50 70.58 42.29
C ALA A 106 -14.55 70.38 43.82
N ALA A 107 -14.73 69.14 44.28
CA ALA A 107 -14.75 68.79 45.70
C ALA A 107 -13.36 69.00 46.33
N PHE A 108 -12.31 68.64 45.59
CA PHE A 108 -10.94 68.84 46.01
C PHE A 108 -10.55 70.33 46.07
N ALA A 109 -10.97 71.13 45.08
CA ALA A 109 -10.68 72.57 45.03
C ALA A 109 -11.18 73.32 46.28
N ARG A 110 -12.34 72.94 46.81
CA ARG A 110 -12.85 73.48 48.08
C ARG A 110 -11.92 73.18 49.25
N THR A 111 -11.52 71.91 49.39
CA THR A 111 -10.59 71.45 50.44
C THR A 111 -9.24 72.15 50.33
N VAL A 112 -8.74 72.34 49.11
CA VAL A 112 -7.50 73.09 48.84
C VAL A 112 -7.61 74.54 49.29
N ALA A 113 -8.72 75.21 49.01
CA ALA A 113 -8.94 76.59 49.43
C ALA A 113 -9.01 76.72 50.97
N ASP A 114 -9.66 75.77 51.64
CA ASP A 114 -9.74 75.76 53.10
C ASP A 114 -8.38 75.47 53.76
N LEU A 115 -7.57 74.58 53.17
CA LEU A 115 -6.19 74.32 53.61
C LEU A 115 -5.28 75.53 53.40
N ALA A 116 -5.45 76.28 52.30
CA ALA A 116 -4.69 77.50 52.04
C ALA A 116 -4.97 78.58 53.11
N LYS A 117 -6.26 78.80 53.43
CA LYS A 117 -6.67 79.70 54.54
C LYS A 117 -6.10 79.24 55.88
N PHE A 118 -6.12 77.93 56.14
CA PHE A 118 -5.54 77.36 57.35
C PHE A 118 -4.03 77.59 57.44
N ARG A 119 -3.30 77.41 56.33
CA ARG A 119 -1.85 77.71 56.26
C ARG A 119 -1.58 79.17 56.56
N GLU A 120 -2.24 80.08 55.85
CA GLU A 120 -2.08 81.53 56.05
C GLU A 120 -2.33 81.93 57.52
N PHE A 121 -3.45 81.47 58.09
CA PHE A 121 -3.81 81.76 59.48
C PHE A 121 -2.76 81.27 60.49
N ARG A 122 -2.21 80.06 60.27
CA ARG A 122 -1.25 79.42 61.17
C ARG A 122 0.17 79.97 61.00
N SER A 123 0.55 80.38 59.79
CA SER A 123 1.78 81.14 59.55
C SER A 123 1.76 82.47 60.30
N GLU A 124 0.61 83.15 60.35
CA GLU A 124 0.46 84.36 61.16
C GLU A 124 0.55 84.09 62.66
N THR A 125 -0.02 82.96 63.15
CA THR A 125 0.17 82.52 64.54
C THR A 125 1.65 82.35 64.87
N VAL A 126 2.45 81.76 63.97
CA VAL A 126 3.91 81.62 64.14
C VAL A 126 4.60 82.98 64.17
N ARG A 127 4.26 83.89 63.24
CA ARG A 127 4.84 85.23 63.19
C ARG A 127 4.60 85.98 64.50
N LEU A 128 3.34 86.03 64.95
CA LEU A 128 2.95 86.68 66.21
C LEU A 128 3.69 86.08 67.42
N ALA A 129 3.82 84.76 67.48
CA ALA A 129 4.54 84.11 68.58
C ALA A 129 6.01 84.51 68.61
N LEU A 130 6.66 84.62 67.46
CA LEU A 130 8.08 84.99 67.34
C LEU A 130 8.35 86.48 67.57
N THR A 131 7.43 87.37 67.16
CA THR A 131 7.64 88.83 67.23
C THR A 131 7.03 89.48 68.47
N GLU A 132 5.88 88.99 68.92
CA GLU A 132 5.05 89.62 69.96
C GLU A 132 4.80 88.70 71.17
N GLY A 133 5.16 87.41 71.05
CA GLY A 133 5.15 86.44 72.14
C GLY A 133 3.90 85.53 72.19
N PRO A 134 3.89 84.55 73.12
CA PRO A 134 2.86 83.51 73.22
C PRO A 134 1.43 84.04 73.40
N GLN A 135 1.27 85.16 74.12
CA GLN A 135 -0.03 85.75 74.39
C GLN A 135 -0.67 86.31 73.12
N ALA A 136 0.10 86.99 72.25
CA ALA A 136 -0.39 87.51 70.98
C ALA A 136 -0.86 86.36 70.06
N ALA A 137 -0.07 85.29 69.97
CA ALA A 137 -0.43 84.08 69.24
C ALA A 137 -1.69 83.39 69.80
N SER A 138 -1.85 83.37 71.14
CA SER A 138 -3.03 82.80 71.81
C SER A 138 -4.29 83.63 71.57
N LEU A 139 -4.22 84.97 71.61
CA LEU A 139 -5.36 85.82 71.29
C LEU A 139 -5.85 85.63 69.86
N GLN A 140 -4.93 85.53 68.90
CA GLN A 140 -5.25 85.28 67.49
C GLN A 140 -5.76 83.86 67.25
N GLY A 141 -5.12 82.85 67.86
CA GLY A 141 -5.32 81.45 67.48
C GLY A 141 -6.21 80.63 68.43
N ASN A 142 -6.35 81.01 69.70
CA ASN A 142 -7.09 80.25 70.72
C ASN A 142 -8.49 80.82 70.99
N ASN A 143 -9.26 81.06 69.93
CA ASN A 143 -10.63 81.57 70.00
C ASN A 143 -11.65 80.62 69.35
N GLU A 144 -12.94 80.93 69.53
CA GLU A 144 -14.04 80.12 69.02
C GLU A 144 -14.13 80.12 67.49
N ALA A 145 -13.90 81.27 66.85
CA ALA A 145 -13.91 81.37 65.39
C ALA A 145 -12.90 80.41 64.74
N ASN A 146 -11.66 80.34 65.26
CA ASN A 146 -10.67 79.39 64.76
C ASN A 146 -11.03 77.93 65.07
N ARG A 147 -11.65 77.66 66.23
CA ARG A 147 -12.18 76.31 66.52
C ARG A 147 -13.24 75.89 65.51
N ASN A 148 -14.13 76.80 65.10
CA ASN A 148 -15.16 76.54 64.10
C ASN A 148 -14.58 76.38 62.69
N ASN A 149 -13.64 77.23 62.28
CA ASN A 149 -12.95 77.10 60.99
C ASN A 149 -12.22 75.76 60.87
N ARG A 150 -11.53 75.33 61.94
CA ARG A 150 -10.88 74.02 61.97
C ARG A 150 -11.89 72.87 61.85
N LYS A 151 -13.02 72.93 62.57
CA LYS A 151 -14.06 71.90 62.47
C LYS A 151 -14.58 71.81 61.03
N ALA A 152 -14.83 72.95 60.38
CA ALA A 152 -15.26 73.00 58.98
C ALA A 152 -14.21 72.40 58.02
N LEU A 153 -12.92 72.72 58.20
CA LEU A 153 -11.83 72.13 57.42
C LEU A 153 -11.76 70.60 57.60
N GLN A 154 -11.81 70.12 58.85
CA GLN A 154 -11.79 68.68 59.14
C GLN A 154 -13.00 67.97 58.54
N GLU A 155 -14.16 68.62 58.51
CA GLU A 155 -15.35 68.10 57.86
C GLU A 155 -15.22 68.05 56.34
N SER A 156 -14.63 69.07 55.70
CA SER A 156 -14.32 69.05 54.27
C SER A 156 -13.36 67.91 53.92
N LEU A 157 -12.32 67.71 54.72
CA LEU A 157 -11.37 66.61 54.55
C LEU A 157 -12.05 65.25 54.69
N ARG A 158 -12.87 65.04 55.73
CA ARG A 158 -13.63 63.79 55.91
C ARG A 158 -14.59 63.52 54.77
N THR A 159 -15.32 64.55 54.33
CA THR A 159 -16.25 64.44 53.19
C THR A 159 -15.50 64.02 51.92
N PHE A 160 -14.31 64.60 51.68
CA PHE A 160 -13.48 64.24 50.54
C PHE A 160 -12.89 62.82 50.67
N THR A 161 -12.40 62.41 51.85
CA THR A 161 -11.97 61.03 52.09
C THR A 161 -13.11 60.05 51.83
N ALA A 162 -14.30 60.31 52.40
CA ALA A 162 -15.47 59.44 52.24
C ALA A 162 -15.84 59.29 50.76
N LYS A 163 -15.85 60.39 50.00
CA LYS A 163 -16.08 60.35 48.55
C LYS A 163 -15.06 59.44 47.83
N ILE A 164 -13.77 59.54 48.16
CA ILE A 164 -12.75 58.66 47.57
C ILE A 164 -12.98 57.20 47.99
N GLN A 165 -13.30 56.93 49.25
CA GLN A 165 -13.57 55.58 49.75
C GLN A 165 -14.79 54.94 49.08
N ASP A 166 -15.84 55.71 48.83
CA ASP A 166 -17.04 55.27 48.11
C ASP A 166 -16.74 54.85 46.67
N THR A 167 -15.66 55.35 46.06
CA THR A 167 -15.21 54.88 44.73
C THR A 167 -14.45 53.55 44.77
N LEU A 168 -13.88 53.16 45.92
CA LEU A 168 -13.09 51.92 46.04
C LEU A 168 -13.96 50.66 46.04
N ALA A 169 -15.12 50.70 46.68
CA ALA A 169 -16.06 49.57 46.73
C ALA A 169 -16.53 49.10 45.33
N PRO A 170 -17.04 49.98 44.44
CA PRO A 170 -17.45 49.57 43.10
C PRO A 170 -16.25 49.12 42.24
N MET A 171 -15.06 49.71 42.42
CA MET A 171 -13.86 49.26 41.70
C MET A 171 -13.44 47.84 42.10
N ARG A 172 -13.50 47.50 43.39
CA ARG A 172 -13.22 46.14 43.87
C ARG A 172 -14.27 45.14 43.39
N ALA A 173 -15.55 45.53 43.42
CA ALA A 173 -16.62 44.70 42.86
C ALA A 173 -16.46 44.49 41.35
N GLU A 174 -16.01 45.50 40.61
CA GLU A 174 -15.68 45.37 39.18
C GLU A 174 -14.50 44.41 38.98
N GLN A 175 -13.45 44.51 39.81
CA GLN A 175 -12.31 43.59 39.78
C GLN A 175 -12.75 42.13 39.96
N GLU A 176 -13.54 41.85 40.99
CA GLU A 176 -14.08 40.51 41.26
C GLU A 176 -14.97 40.01 40.11
N ALA A 177 -15.85 40.87 39.59
CA ALA A 177 -16.71 40.50 38.47
C ALA A 177 -15.93 40.22 37.18
N VAL A 178 -14.84 40.94 36.91
CA VAL A 178 -13.94 40.67 35.79
C VAL A 178 -13.23 39.34 36.01
N HIS A 179 -12.71 39.09 37.21
CA HIS A 179 -12.07 37.83 37.58
C HIS A 179 -12.99 36.63 37.32
N ASP A 180 -14.19 36.65 37.89
CA ASP A 180 -15.19 35.58 37.76
C ASP A 180 -15.62 35.37 36.31
N ARG A 181 -15.80 36.46 35.55
CA ARG A 181 -16.17 36.39 34.13
C ARG A 181 -15.04 35.78 33.30
N VAL A 182 -13.79 36.20 33.50
CA VAL A 182 -12.63 35.64 32.80
C VAL A 182 -12.47 34.16 33.13
N GLN A 183 -12.56 33.78 34.40
CA GLN A 183 -12.49 32.39 34.83
C GLN A 183 -13.59 31.53 34.18
N THR A 184 -14.83 32.01 34.20
CA THR A 184 -15.97 31.32 33.57
C THR A 184 -15.77 31.17 32.06
N MET A 185 -15.29 32.22 31.38
CA MET A 185 -15.00 32.17 29.93
C MET A 185 -13.90 31.16 29.62
N VAL A 186 -12.79 31.17 30.37
CA VAL A 186 -11.67 30.23 30.18
C VAL A 186 -12.13 28.79 30.35
N ILE A 187 -12.85 28.48 31.44
CA ILE A 187 -13.37 27.13 31.69
C ILE A 187 -14.33 26.71 30.59
N THR A 188 -15.25 27.60 30.18
CA THR A 188 -16.23 27.29 29.13
C THR A 188 -15.57 27.03 27.78
N ILE A 189 -14.63 27.88 27.35
CA ILE A 189 -13.90 27.69 26.09
C ILE A 189 -13.09 26.41 26.13
N PHE A 190 -12.43 26.11 27.26
CA PHE A 190 -11.68 24.88 27.44
C PHE A 190 -12.58 23.64 27.33
N LEU A 191 -13.70 23.59 28.08
CA LEU A 191 -14.62 22.45 28.07
C LEU A 191 -15.28 22.24 26.69
N VAL A 192 -15.70 23.32 26.04
CA VAL A 192 -16.27 23.26 24.68
C VAL A 192 -15.21 22.81 23.68
N GLY A 193 -14.00 23.39 23.71
CA GLY A 193 -12.89 23.00 22.85
C GLY A 193 -12.51 21.53 23.01
N LEU A 194 -12.47 21.03 24.25
CA LEU A 194 -12.21 19.64 24.57
C LEU A 194 -13.33 18.72 24.07
N ALA A 195 -14.59 19.06 24.34
CA ALA A 195 -15.74 18.27 23.91
C ALA A 195 -15.82 18.16 22.37
N VAL A 196 -15.60 19.28 21.66
CA VAL A 196 -15.56 19.30 20.20
C VAL A 196 -14.36 18.51 19.67
N GLY A 197 -13.18 18.67 20.27
CA GLY A 197 -11.99 17.90 19.92
C GLY A 197 -12.20 16.39 20.06
N ILE A 198 -12.79 15.94 21.18
CA ILE A 198 -13.14 14.53 21.41
C ILE A 198 -14.19 14.06 20.40
N ALA A 199 -15.24 14.83 20.16
CA ALA A 199 -16.29 14.47 19.20
C ALA A 199 -15.72 14.27 17.78
N ILE A 200 -14.86 15.20 17.33
CA ILE A 200 -14.19 15.10 16.04
C ILE A 200 -13.23 13.90 16.02
N ALA A 201 -12.45 13.69 17.08
CA ALA A 201 -11.53 12.55 17.19
C ALA A 201 -12.26 11.20 17.13
N LEU A 202 -13.37 11.05 17.85
CA LEU A 202 -14.20 9.84 17.82
C LEU A 202 -14.85 9.64 16.46
N PHE A 203 -15.36 10.70 15.84
CA PHE A 203 -15.97 10.64 14.51
C PHE A 203 -14.95 10.22 13.44
N ILE A 204 -13.78 10.87 13.42
CA ILE A 204 -12.69 10.56 12.49
C ILE A 204 -12.14 9.15 12.75
N GLY A 205 -11.81 8.84 14.01
CA GLY A 205 -11.22 7.57 14.41
C GLY A 205 -12.13 6.39 14.08
N ASN A 206 -13.37 6.40 14.56
CA ASN A 206 -14.26 5.25 14.39
C ASN A 206 -14.78 5.14 12.96
N ARG A 207 -15.21 6.25 12.36
CA ARG A 207 -15.98 6.23 11.10
C ARG A 207 -15.10 6.43 9.86
N MET A 208 -14.05 7.24 9.96
CA MET A 208 -13.26 7.65 8.79
C MET A 208 -11.89 6.98 8.68
N LEU A 209 -11.41 6.30 9.73
CA LEU A 209 -10.08 5.68 9.75
C LEU A 209 -10.13 4.20 10.18
N SER A 210 -10.37 3.92 11.46
CA SER A 210 -10.25 2.57 12.03
C SER A 210 -11.23 1.59 11.39
N GLY A 211 -12.51 1.96 11.26
CA GLY A 211 -13.53 1.08 10.66
C GLY A 211 -13.17 0.62 9.24
N PRO A 212 -12.91 1.53 8.29
CA PRO A 212 -12.49 1.18 6.94
C PRO A 212 -11.19 0.35 6.87
N ILE A 213 -10.17 0.70 7.66
CA ILE A 213 -8.90 -0.05 7.70
C ILE A 213 -9.13 -1.50 8.15
N VAL A 214 -9.92 -1.69 9.21
CA VAL A 214 -10.25 -3.03 9.74
C VAL A 214 -10.98 -3.87 8.70
N ARG A 215 -11.86 -3.27 7.88
CA ARG A 215 -12.57 -4.00 6.81
C ARG A 215 -11.66 -4.41 5.66
N VAL A 216 -10.74 -3.54 5.23
CA VAL A 216 -9.70 -3.90 4.24
C VAL A 216 -8.86 -5.06 4.79
N SER A 217 -8.40 -4.95 6.04
CA SER A 217 -7.58 -5.96 6.70
C SER A 217 -8.30 -7.32 6.80
N ARG A 218 -9.59 -7.33 7.17
CA ARG A 218 -10.40 -8.56 7.20
C ARG A 218 -10.50 -9.20 5.82
N THR A 219 -10.76 -8.41 4.78
CA THR A 219 -10.87 -8.91 3.39
C THR A 219 -9.55 -9.53 2.92
N LEU A 220 -8.42 -8.89 3.22
CA LEU A 220 -7.10 -9.43 2.91
C LEU A 220 -6.81 -10.72 3.67
N HIS A 221 -7.29 -10.85 4.91
CA HIS A 221 -7.17 -12.08 5.69
C HIS A 221 -8.01 -13.22 5.08
N GLU A 222 -9.24 -12.94 4.65
CA GLU A 222 -10.09 -13.91 3.95
C GLU A 222 -9.44 -14.38 2.63
N LEU A 223 -8.87 -13.46 1.85
CA LEU A 223 -8.13 -13.80 0.64
C LEU A 223 -6.91 -14.67 0.92
N ALA A 224 -6.16 -14.37 1.98
CA ALA A 224 -5.01 -15.17 2.39
C ALA A 224 -5.41 -16.58 2.85
N SER A 225 -6.64 -16.77 3.34
CA SER A 225 -7.20 -18.08 3.69
C SER A 225 -7.71 -18.90 2.49
N GLY A 226 -7.61 -18.37 1.27
CA GLY A 226 -8.02 -19.04 0.03
C GLY A 226 -9.46 -18.75 -0.39
N ASN A 227 -10.22 -17.93 0.35
CA ASN A 227 -11.53 -17.50 -0.08
C ASN A 227 -11.42 -16.38 -1.12
N LEU A 228 -11.63 -16.71 -2.40
CA LEU A 228 -11.64 -15.74 -3.49
C LEU A 228 -13.01 -15.08 -3.72
N ASP A 229 -14.08 -15.58 -3.09
CA ASP A 229 -15.43 -15.03 -3.21
C ASP A 229 -15.74 -13.99 -2.11
N VAL A 230 -14.92 -12.94 -2.07
CA VAL A 230 -15.08 -11.84 -1.12
C VAL A 230 -15.87 -10.68 -1.74
N THR A 231 -16.76 -10.09 -0.95
CA THR A 231 -17.50 -8.88 -1.36
C THR A 231 -16.62 -7.66 -1.15
N LEU A 232 -16.25 -6.99 -2.24
CA LEU A 232 -15.43 -5.78 -2.19
C LEU A 232 -16.30 -4.55 -1.94
N GLU A 233 -16.02 -3.80 -0.87
CA GLU A 233 -16.65 -2.49 -0.66
C GLU A 233 -16.19 -1.49 -1.72
N GLN A 234 -17.11 -0.65 -2.19
CA GLN A 234 -16.74 0.51 -3.00
C GLN A 234 -16.41 1.67 -2.06
N PRO A 235 -15.17 2.17 -2.05
CA PRO A 235 -14.81 3.30 -1.21
C PRO A 235 -15.60 4.55 -1.63
N ARG A 236 -16.26 5.19 -0.65
CA ARG A 236 -17.04 6.42 -0.87
C ARG A 236 -16.19 7.69 -0.95
N ALA A 237 -14.99 7.67 -0.36
CA ALA A 237 -14.07 8.79 -0.33
C ALA A 237 -12.93 8.59 -1.34
N LYS A 238 -12.28 9.67 -1.79
CA LYS A 238 -11.02 9.63 -2.56
C LYS A 238 -9.84 9.93 -1.63
N ASP A 239 -9.52 8.99 -0.74
CA ASP A 239 -8.39 9.09 0.20
C ASP A 239 -7.51 7.85 0.12
N GLU A 240 -6.46 7.78 0.95
CA GLU A 240 -5.51 6.67 0.94
C GLU A 240 -6.18 5.31 1.21
N ILE A 241 -7.30 5.29 1.93
CA ILE A 241 -8.07 4.06 2.18
C ILE A 241 -8.79 3.60 0.90
N ALA A 242 -9.23 4.55 0.08
CA ALA A 242 -9.78 4.24 -1.24
C ALA A 242 -8.73 3.65 -2.17
N ASP A 243 -7.50 4.18 -2.13
CA ASP A 243 -6.37 3.64 -2.90
C ASP A 243 -6.02 2.22 -2.45
N LEU A 244 -6.09 1.94 -1.14
CA LEU A 244 -5.96 0.56 -0.62
C LEU A 244 -7.06 -0.35 -1.16
N TRP A 245 -8.34 0.04 -1.08
CA TRP A 245 -9.44 -0.75 -1.64
C TRP A 245 -9.31 -1.00 -3.15
N ASN A 246 -8.88 0.01 -3.92
CA ASN A 246 -8.65 -0.13 -5.36
C ASN A 246 -7.51 -1.11 -5.65
N SER A 247 -6.46 -1.11 -4.83
CA SER A 247 -5.35 -2.05 -4.92
C SER A 247 -5.79 -3.47 -4.56
N THR A 248 -6.56 -3.63 -3.46
CA THR A 248 -7.16 -4.92 -3.08
C THR A 248 -8.06 -5.46 -4.18
N LYS A 249 -8.88 -4.62 -4.82
CA LYS A 249 -9.74 -5.03 -5.94
C LYS A 249 -8.94 -5.58 -7.12
N GLN A 250 -7.84 -4.94 -7.48
CA GLN A 250 -6.95 -5.43 -8.53
C GLN A 250 -6.29 -6.76 -8.13
N LEU A 251 -5.89 -6.91 -6.86
CA LEU A 251 -5.32 -8.16 -6.35
C LEU A 251 -6.33 -9.31 -6.44
N VAL A 252 -7.58 -9.10 -5.99
CA VAL A 252 -8.66 -10.12 -6.10
C VAL A 252 -8.90 -10.52 -7.56
N ALA A 253 -8.97 -9.54 -8.48
CA ALA A 253 -9.17 -9.82 -9.89
C ALA A 253 -8.04 -10.69 -10.47
N LYS A 254 -6.78 -10.41 -10.10
CA LYS A 254 -5.63 -11.21 -10.52
C LYS A 254 -5.64 -12.62 -9.92
N LEU A 255 -6.01 -12.76 -8.65
CA LEU A 255 -6.10 -14.06 -7.99
C LEU A 255 -7.19 -14.93 -8.61
N ARG A 256 -8.40 -14.37 -8.87
CA ARG A 256 -9.48 -15.09 -9.56
C ARG A 256 -9.07 -15.53 -10.97
N ALA A 257 -8.46 -14.64 -11.75
CA ALA A 257 -8.00 -14.98 -13.09
C ALA A 257 -6.92 -16.09 -13.08
N ALA A 258 -6.05 -16.11 -12.07
CA ALA A 258 -5.06 -17.17 -11.91
C ALA A 258 -5.70 -18.51 -11.52
N ASP A 259 -6.74 -18.49 -10.70
CA ASP A 259 -7.51 -19.68 -10.31
C ASP A 259 -8.30 -20.26 -11.50
N ASP A 260 -8.98 -19.40 -12.27
CA ASP A 260 -9.67 -19.78 -13.50
C ASP A 260 -8.71 -20.41 -14.52
N LEU A 261 -7.51 -19.82 -14.68
CA LEU A 261 -6.49 -20.37 -15.58
C LEU A 261 -5.99 -21.73 -15.10
N ARG A 262 -5.81 -21.93 -13.79
CA ARG A 262 -5.46 -23.24 -13.22
C ARG A 262 -6.55 -24.28 -13.48
N ALA A 263 -7.81 -23.94 -13.24
CA ALA A 263 -8.94 -24.83 -13.52
C ALA A 263 -9.03 -25.20 -15.02
N GLN A 264 -8.78 -24.24 -15.92
CA GLN A 264 -8.71 -24.51 -17.36
C GLN A 264 -7.54 -25.42 -17.74
N GLN A 265 -6.36 -25.24 -17.12
CA GLN A 265 -5.20 -26.09 -17.34
C GLN A 265 -5.46 -27.52 -16.87
N GLU A 266 -6.07 -27.71 -15.70
CA GLU A 266 -6.45 -29.03 -15.20
C GLU A 266 -7.48 -29.70 -16.11
N ALA A 267 -8.53 -28.98 -16.53
CA ALA A 267 -9.51 -29.51 -17.47
C ALA A 267 -8.88 -29.89 -18.83
N THR A 268 -7.92 -29.10 -19.31
CA THR A 268 -7.19 -29.39 -20.54
C THR A 268 -6.26 -30.59 -20.38
N ALA A 269 -5.57 -30.72 -19.25
CA ALA A 269 -4.71 -31.86 -18.96
C ALA A 269 -5.51 -33.17 -18.91
N VAL A 270 -6.70 -33.15 -18.30
CA VAL A 270 -7.62 -34.30 -18.31
C VAL A 270 -8.03 -34.65 -19.75
N ARG A 271 -8.39 -33.66 -20.57
CA ARG A 271 -8.75 -33.88 -21.99
C ARG A 271 -7.59 -34.45 -22.81
N VAL A 272 -6.38 -33.92 -22.63
CA VAL A 272 -5.18 -34.42 -23.32
C VAL A 272 -4.91 -35.87 -22.95
N GLU A 273 -5.06 -36.24 -21.68
CA GLU A 273 -4.83 -37.63 -21.26
C GLU A 273 -5.92 -38.57 -21.76
N THR A 274 -7.19 -38.12 -21.82
CA THR A 274 -8.27 -38.91 -22.44
C THR A 274 -8.06 -39.09 -23.94
N ASP A 275 -7.67 -38.03 -24.66
CA ASP A 275 -7.42 -38.08 -26.10
C ASP A 275 -6.22 -38.97 -26.41
N LYS A 276 -5.17 -38.91 -25.58
CA LYS A 276 -4.00 -39.78 -25.68
C LYS A 276 -4.37 -41.26 -25.50
N ARG A 277 -5.21 -41.59 -24.51
CA ARG A 277 -5.74 -42.96 -24.34
C ARG A 277 -6.51 -43.44 -25.56
N ALA A 278 -7.45 -42.63 -26.06
CA ALA A 278 -8.24 -42.97 -27.24
C ALA A 278 -7.38 -43.08 -28.53
N ALA A 279 -6.30 -42.30 -28.64
CA ALA A 279 -5.34 -42.44 -29.73
C ALA A 279 -4.53 -43.73 -29.63
N MET A 280 -4.07 -44.09 -28.42
CA MET A 280 -3.36 -45.35 -28.17
C MET A 280 -4.22 -46.59 -28.45
N GLU A 281 -5.51 -46.57 -28.07
CA GLU A 281 -6.45 -47.65 -28.38
C GLU A 281 -6.60 -47.83 -29.90
N ARG A 282 -6.83 -46.74 -30.65
CA ARG A 282 -6.91 -46.81 -32.13
C ARG A 282 -5.62 -47.31 -32.77
N LEU A 283 -4.46 -46.90 -32.26
CA LEU A 283 -3.16 -47.40 -32.71
C LEU A 283 -3.02 -48.90 -32.45
N ALA A 284 -3.48 -49.39 -31.30
CA ALA A 284 -3.48 -50.81 -30.97
C ALA A 284 -4.39 -51.62 -31.90
N ASP A 285 -5.62 -51.14 -32.15
CA ASP A 285 -6.58 -51.78 -33.07
C ASP A 285 -6.04 -51.85 -34.51
N GLN A 286 -5.44 -50.74 -34.98
CA GLN A 286 -4.84 -50.69 -36.32
C GLN A 286 -3.62 -51.63 -36.43
N PHE A 287 -2.78 -51.66 -35.40
CA PHE A 287 -1.65 -52.59 -35.33
C PHE A 287 -2.13 -54.05 -35.38
N ASP A 288 -3.16 -54.40 -34.61
CA ASP A 288 -3.73 -55.75 -34.58
C ASP A 288 -4.30 -56.16 -35.95
N ALA A 289 -4.99 -55.23 -36.62
CA ALA A 289 -5.51 -55.45 -37.97
C ALA A 289 -4.40 -55.64 -39.02
N GLU A 290 -3.35 -54.82 -38.98
CA GLU A 290 -2.20 -54.93 -39.89
C GLU A 290 -1.42 -56.23 -39.65
N VAL A 291 -1.14 -56.58 -38.38
CA VAL A 291 -0.45 -57.83 -38.02
C VAL A 291 -1.30 -59.03 -38.45
N SER A 292 -2.60 -59.03 -38.20
CA SER A 292 -3.51 -60.08 -38.66
C SER A 292 -3.50 -60.23 -40.19
N GLY A 293 -3.45 -59.11 -40.92
CA GLY A 293 -3.31 -59.10 -42.39
C GLY A 293 -1.98 -59.69 -42.87
N VAL A 294 -0.86 -59.34 -42.23
CA VAL A 294 0.47 -59.90 -42.53
C VAL A 294 0.50 -61.40 -42.24
N VAL A 295 0.01 -61.83 -41.07
CA VAL A 295 -0.03 -63.25 -40.69
C VAL A 295 -0.86 -64.06 -41.69
N ARG A 296 -2.02 -63.55 -42.13
CA ARG A 296 -2.84 -64.21 -43.16
C ARG A 296 -2.10 -64.32 -44.49
N THR A 297 -1.41 -63.26 -44.91
CA THR A 297 -0.61 -63.26 -46.15
C THR A 297 0.54 -64.28 -46.08
N VAL A 298 1.22 -64.38 -44.93
CA VAL A 298 2.27 -65.38 -44.70
C VAL A 298 1.69 -66.79 -44.71
N ALA A 299 0.54 -67.03 -44.06
CA ALA A 299 -0.14 -68.32 -44.09
C ALA A 299 -0.50 -68.74 -45.53
N ASP A 300 -1.07 -67.82 -46.31
CA ASP A 300 -1.40 -68.06 -47.72
C ASP A 300 -0.15 -68.38 -48.56
N ALA A 301 0.95 -67.66 -48.33
CA ALA A 301 2.23 -67.91 -48.99
C ALA A 301 2.82 -69.29 -48.64
N VAL A 302 2.71 -69.72 -47.38
CA VAL A 302 3.14 -71.06 -46.94
C VAL A 302 2.30 -72.15 -47.61
N THR A 303 0.98 -72.01 -47.68
CA THR A 303 0.10 -72.95 -48.38
C THR A 303 0.36 -72.99 -49.89
N LEU A 304 0.73 -71.86 -50.50
CA LEU A 304 1.16 -71.83 -51.90
C LEU A 304 2.49 -72.56 -52.11
N LEU A 305 3.45 -72.37 -51.19
CA LEU A 305 4.76 -73.01 -51.23
C LEU A 305 4.66 -74.53 -51.05
N GLU A 306 3.79 -75.00 -50.15
CA GLU A 306 3.46 -76.41 -49.97
C GLU A 306 2.91 -77.04 -51.27
N ARG A 307 1.95 -76.37 -51.91
CA ARG A 307 1.38 -76.82 -53.21
C ARG A 307 2.45 -76.88 -54.30
N ASN A 308 3.30 -75.87 -54.42
CA ASN A 308 4.39 -75.85 -55.40
C ASN A 308 5.41 -76.97 -55.14
N ALA A 309 5.79 -77.21 -53.88
CA ALA A 309 6.69 -78.29 -53.51
C ALA A 309 6.09 -79.67 -53.84
N SER A 310 4.79 -79.87 -53.56
CA SER A 310 4.08 -81.10 -53.92
C SER A 310 4.02 -81.31 -55.44
N SER A 311 3.72 -80.26 -56.21
CA SER A 311 3.73 -80.32 -57.68
C SER A 311 5.12 -80.66 -58.23
N MET A 312 6.18 -80.05 -57.68
CA MET A 312 7.56 -80.33 -58.08
C MET A 312 7.96 -81.78 -57.77
N SER A 313 7.56 -82.31 -56.62
CA SER A 313 7.78 -83.72 -56.26
C SER A 313 7.09 -84.66 -57.24
N ASN A 314 5.84 -84.38 -57.63
CA ASN A 314 5.11 -85.17 -58.62
C ASN A 314 5.77 -85.10 -60.01
N SER A 315 6.19 -83.92 -60.46
CA SER A 315 6.92 -83.76 -61.74
C SER A 315 8.26 -84.50 -61.74
N ALA A 316 8.99 -84.50 -60.63
CA ALA A 316 10.23 -85.25 -60.50
C ALA A 316 9.98 -86.77 -60.57
N ALA A 317 8.93 -87.26 -59.91
CA ALA A 317 8.53 -88.68 -59.98
C ALA A 317 8.14 -89.10 -61.40
N GLU A 318 7.37 -88.27 -62.11
CA GLU A 318 6.98 -88.53 -63.50
C GLU A 318 8.19 -88.50 -64.44
N THR A 319 9.10 -87.54 -64.26
CA THR A 319 10.36 -87.49 -65.03
C THR A 319 11.19 -88.76 -64.82
N SER A 320 11.32 -89.22 -63.57
CA SER A 320 12.02 -90.48 -63.26
C SER A 320 11.38 -91.67 -63.97
N ARG A 321 10.04 -91.75 -63.98
CA ARG A 321 9.30 -92.82 -64.67
C ARG A 321 9.55 -92.80 -66.17
N GLN A 322 9.52 -91.62 -66.79
CA GLN A 322 9.83 -91.48 -68.22
C GLN A 322 11.28 -91.84 -68.54
N SER A 323 12.24 -91.45 -67.70
CA SER A 323 13.64 -91.86 -67.88
C SER A 323 13.81 -93.38 -67.86
N THR A 324 13.09 -94.11 -66.99
CA THR A 324 13.09 -95.58 -66.99
C THR A 324 12.51 -96.16 -68.28
N ILE A 325 11.42 -95.60 -68.80
CA ILE A 325 10.81 -96.03 -70.07
C ILE A 325 11.78 -95.81 -71.24
N VAL A 326 12.44 -94.64 -71.28
CA VAL A 326 13.43 -94.32 -72.32
C VAL A 326 14.64 -95.25 -72.25
N ALA A 327 15.12 -95.58 -71.03
CA ALA A 327 16.21 -96.54 -70.86
C ALA A 327 15.84 -97.93 -71.43
N ALA A 328 14.64 -98.43 -71.13
CA ALA A 328 14.16 -99.69 -71.68
C ALA A 328 14.05 -99.67 -73.21
N ALA A 329 13.53 -98.59 -73.80
CA ALA A 329 13.47 -98.43 -75.25
C ALA A 329 14.86 -98.36 -75.90
N ALA A 330 15.85 -97.75 -75.23
CA ALA A 330 17.22 -97.70 -75.70
C ALA A 330 17.92 -99.09 -75.64
N GLU A 331 17.65 -99.89 -74.61
CA GLU A 331 18.11 -101.28 -74.52
C GLU A 331 17.52 -102.14 -75.65
N GLU A 332 16.22 -102.00 -75.92
CA GLU A 332 15.54 -102.69 -77.03
C GLU A 332 16.11 -102.29 -78.40
N ALA A 333 16.32 -100.98 -78.63
CA ALA A 333 16.94 -100.48 -79.85
C ALA A 333 18.36 -101.03 -80.04
N THR A 334 19.14 -101.14 -78.96
CA THR A 334 20.49 -101.72 -79.01
C THR A 334 20.44 -103.20 -79.40
N GLY A 335 19.48 -103.97 -78.85
CA GLY A 335 19.25 -105.36 -79.25
C GLY A 335 18.89 -105.51 -80.73
N ASN A 336 18.06 -104.61 -81.27
CA ASN A 336 17.70 -104.59 -82.69
C ASN A 336 18.91 -104.28 -83.59
N VAL A 337 19.77 -103.33 -83.18
CA VAL A 337 21.03 -103.04 -83.90
C VAL A 337 21.96 -104.24 -83.89
N GLN A 338 22.10 -104.95 -82.76
CA GLN A 338 22.89 -106.18 -82.65
C GLN A 338 22.37 -107.27 -83.61
N THR A 339 21.04 -107.44 -83.68
CA THR A 339 20.37 -108.40 -84.57
C THR A 339 20.61 -108.06 -86.04
N ALA A 340 20.51 -106.78 -86.40
CA ALA A 340 20.80 -106.31 -87.76
C ALA A 340 22.28 -106.52 -88.14
N ALA A 341 23.21 -106.33 -87.20
CA ALA A 341 24.63 -106.60 -87.42
C ALA A 341 24.89 -108.09 -87.70
N SER A 342 24.28 -109.01 -86.92
CA SER A 342 24.37 -110.45 -87.18
C SER A 342 23.78 -110.85 -88.54
N ALA A 343 22.64 -110.26 -88.93
CA ALA A 343 22.04 -110.51 -90.25
C ALA A 343 22.94 -110.01 -91.40
N ALA A 344 23.64 -108.88 -91.21
CA ALA A 344 24.60 -108.37 -92.17
C ALA A 344 25.85 -109.28 -92.29
N GLU A 345 26.31 -109.87 -91.19
CA GLU A 345 27.41 -110.87 -91.19
C GLU A 345 27.01 -112.15 -91.96
N GLU A 346 25.80 -112.67 -91.77
CA GLU A 346 25.29 -113.81 -92.55
C GLU A 346 25.14 -113.49 -94.04
N LEU A 347 24.62 -112.30 -94.39
CA LEU A 347 24.52 -111.85 -95.77
C LEU A 347 25.90 -111.77 -96.45
N ALA A 348 26.91 -111.25 -95.75
CA ALA A 348 28.28 -111.20 -96.25
C ALA A 348 28.89 -112.59 -96.47
N ALA A 349 28.52 -113.58 -95.65
CA ALA A 349 28.89 -114.97 -95.87
C ALA A 349 28.21 -115.56 -97.13
N SER A 350 26.91 -115.32 -97.31
CA SER A 350 26.15 -115.78 -98.49
C SER A 350 26.69 -115.19 -99.80
N VAL A 351 27.06 -113.91 -99.82
CA VAL A 351 27.66 -113.26 -101.01
C VAL A 351 29.02 -113.88 -101.38
N ARG A 352 29.84 -114.27 -100.39
CA ARG A 352 31.12 -114.96 -100.65
C ARG A 352 30.90 -116.35 -101.26
N GLU A 353 29.89 -117.09 -100.79
CA GLU A 353 29.51 -118.41 -101.31
C GLU A 353 28.99 -118.32 -102.76
N ILE A 354 28.12 -117.35 -103.04
CA ILE A 354 27.63 -117.07 -104.41
C ILE A 354 28.81 -116.71 -105.33
N GLY A 355 29.76 -115.91 -104.84
CA GLY A 355 30.98 -115.58 -105.59
C GLY A 355 31.80 -116.82 -105.97
N ALA A 356 31.92 -117.80 -105.06
CA ALA A 356 32.60 -119.06 -105.34
C ALA A 356 31.84 -119.93 -106.37
N GLN A 357 30.51 -120.01 -106.27
CA GLN A 357 29.68 -120.75 -107.24
C GLN A 357 29.72 -120.14 -108.65
N VAL A 358 29.68 -118.81 -108.76
CA VAL A 358 29.76 -118.10 -110.07
C VAL A 358 31.11 -118.35 -110.75
N SER A 359 32.21 -118.31 -109.98
CA SER A 359 33.54 -118.62 -110.49
C SER A 359 33.65 -120.07 -111.00
N SER A 360 33.05 -121.03 -110.28
CA SER A 360 32.97 -122.43 -110.71
C SER A 360 32.14 -122.61 -111.98
N ALA A 361 30.99 -121.95 -112.09
CA ALA A 361 30.14 -121.98 -113.29
C ALA A 361 30.84 -121.38 -114.52
N ALA A 362 31.57 -120.27 -114.35
CA ALA A 362 32.36 -119.66 -115.42
C ALA A 362 33.48 -120.59 -115.92
N LYS A 363 34.14 -121.33 -115.01
CA LYS A 363 35.16 -122.32 -115.37
C LYS A 363 34.58 -123.46 -116.21
N ILE A 364 33.42 -124.00 -115.82
CA ILE A 364 32.71 -125.07 -116.56
C ILE A 364 32.28 -124.58 -117.95
N ALA A 365 31.77 -123.35 -118.05
CA ALA A 365 31.38 -122.76 -119.33
C ALA A 365 32.59 -122.53 -120.26
N GLY A 366 33.75 -122.15 -119.70
CA GLY A 366 35.02 -122.07 -120.44
C GLY A 366 35.44 -123.44 -121.00
N GLU A 367 35.49 -124.46 -120.14
CA GLU A 367 35.83 -125.83 -120.53
C GLU A 367 34.89 -126.38 -121.63
N ALA A 368 33.58 -126.09 -121.53
CA ALA A 368 32.59 -126.48 -122.53
C ALA A 368 32.77 -125.78 -123.89
N THR A 369 33.22 -124.52 -123.88
CA THR A 369 33.46 -123.73 -125.10
C THR A 369 34.70 -124.23 -125.84
N ASP A 370 35.76 -124.55 -125.08
CA ASP A 370 36.98 -125.14 -125.63
C ASP A 370 36.69 -126.50 -126.30
N GLN A 371 35.90 -127.36 -125.63
CA GLN A 371 35.45 -128.64 -126.17
C GLN A 371 34.64 -128.50 -127.47
N ALA A 372 33.76 -127.49 -127.55
CA ALA A 372 32.96 -127.21 -128.74
C ALA A 372 33.83 -126.69 -129.91
N SER A 373 34.85 -125.88 -129.62
CA SER A 373 35.80 -125.36 -130.61
C SER A 373 36.68 -126.47 -131.20
N GLU A 374 37.16 -127.39 -130.37
CA GLU A 374 37.93 -128.56 -130.79
C GLU A 374 37.09 -129.51 -131.65
N THR A 375 35.81 -129.69 -131.29
CA THR A 375 34.85 -130.45 -132.11
C THR A 375 34.64 -129.78 -133.48
N ALA A 376 34.57 -128.44 -133.53
CA ALA A 376 34.43 -127.69 -134.78
C ALA A 376 35.70 -127.75 -135.67
N GLU A 377 36.88 -127.93 -135.09
CA GLU A 377 38.14 -128.21 -135.80
C GLU A 377 38.10 -129.60 -136.46
N VAL A 378 37.71 -130.63 -135.72
CA VAL A 378 37.56 -132.00 -136.24
C VAL A 378 36.54 -132.06 -137.37
N VAL A 379 35.40 -131.38 -137.22
CA VAL A 379 34.35 -131.31 -138.26
C VAL A 379 34.85 -130.58 -139.52
N ARG A 380 35.66 -129.51 -139.37
CA ARG A 380 36.27 -128.82 -140.52
C ARG A 380 37.31 -129.69 -141.24
N GLY A 381 38.11 -130.45 -140.49
CA GLY A 381 39.04 -131.42 -141.05
C GLY A 381 38.33 -132.52 -141.85
N LEU A 382 37.20 -133.05 -141.34
CA LEU A 382 36.38 -134.01 -142.07
C LEU A 382 35.69 -133.40 -143.31
N ALA A 383 35.21 -132.16 -143.23
CA ALA A 383 34.56 -131.49 -144.37
C ALA A 383 35.53 -131.22 -145.53
N ALA A 384 36.80 -130.90 -145.23
CA ALA A 384 37.84 -130.77 -146.26
C ALA A 384 38.16 -132.11 -146.95
N SER A 385 37.87 -133.25 -146.30
CA SER A 385 38.01 -134.59 -146.86
C SER A 385 36.94 -134.96 -147.90
N ALA A 386 35.96 -134.10 -148.22
CA ALA A 386 34.81 -134.46 -149.08
C ALA A 386 34.67 -133.65 -150.37
N ALA A 387 35.52 -132.64 -150.62
CA ALA A 387 35.30 -131.66 -151.70
C ALA A 387 36.40 -131.54 -152.76
N ARG A 388 37.39 -132.45 -152.81
CA ARG A 388 38.33 -132.52 -153.96
C ARG A 388 38.89 -133.90 -154.22
#